data_AF-A0A1V5NS91-F1
#
_entry.id   AF-A0A1V5NS91-F1
#
_cell.length_a   1.000
_cell.length_b   1.000
_cell.length_c   1.000
_cell.angle_alpha   90.00
_cell.angle_beta   90.00
_cell.angle_gamma   90.00
#
_symmetry.space_group_name_H-M   'P 1'
#
loop_
_entity.id
_entity.type
_entity.pdbx_description
1 polymer ?
#
loop_
_entity_poly.entity_id
_entity_poly.type
_entity_poly.pdbx_seq_one_letter_code
_entity_poly.pdbx_strand_id
1 'polypeptide(L)' 'MKTVEENVAERELNEKEKKLIELIRGTGYGEIRVAIRNGQPVLVEEVKKSFKL' A
#
# COMPACT_ATOMS: atom_id res chain seq x y z
N MET A 1 23.57 -5.27 12.53
CA MET A 1 23.99 -4.55 11.31
C MET A 1 24.01 -5.53 10.16
N LYS A 2 22.98 -5.50 9.31
CA LYS A 2 23.01 -5.88 7.88
C LYS A 2 21.71 -5.36 7.27
N THR A 3 21.79 -4.08 6.97
CA THR A 3 20.95 -3.35 6.03
C THR A 3 21.11 -3.96 4.64
N VAL A 4 20.10 -3.71 3.83
CA VAL A 4 19.97 -3.83 2.37
C VAL A 4 19.71 -5.23 1.83
N GLU A 5 18.46 -5.45 1.43
CA GLU A 5 18.18 -5.86 0.05
C GLU A 5 17.03 -4.99 -0.45
N GLU A 6 17.36 -3.71 -0.73
CA GLU A 6 16.66 -2.92 -1.74
C GLU A 6 16.85 -3.62 -3.10
N ASN A 7 16.11 -4.70 -3.32
CA ASN A 7 15.78 -5.11 -4.68
C ASN A 7 14.67 -4.18 -5.16
N VAL A 8 15.05 -2.94 -5.51
CA VAL A 8 14.29 -2.11 -6.45
C VAL A 8 14.48 -2.73 -7.83
N ALA A 9 14.13 -4.01 -7.96
CA ALA A 9 13.83 -4.57 -9.25
C ALA A 9 12.63 -3.76 -9.73
N GLU A 10 12.77 -3.14 -10.90
CA GLU A 10 11.67 -2.62 -11.72
C GLU A 10 10.73 -3.78 -12.05
N ARG A 11 10.04 -4.32 -11.05
CA ARG A 11 8.89 -5.18 -11.23
C ARG A 11 7.81 -4.24 -11.70
N GLU A 12 7.38 -4.42 -12.95
CA GLU A 12 6.20 -3.74 -13.45
C GLU A 12 5.06 -4.01 -12.47
N LEU A 13 4.66 -2.95 -11.76
CA LEU A 13 3.54 -3.01 -10.83
C LEU A 13 2.30 -3.37 -11.64
N ASN A 14 1.57 -4.37 -11.18
CA ASN A 14 0.29 -4.70 -11.77
C ASN A 14 -0.70 -3.53 -11.55
N GLU A 15 -1.78 -3.49 -12.33
CA GLU A 15 -2.74 -2.38 -12.27
C GLU A 15 -3.36 -2.18 -10.88
N LYS A 16 -3.54 -3.26 -10.11
CA LYS A 16 -4.10 -3.20 -8.76
C LYS A 16 -3.10 -2.63 -7.75
N GLU A 17 -1.81 -2.95 -7.90
CA GLU A 17 -0.73 -2.39 -7.10
C GLU A 17 -0.56 -0.89 -7.37
N LYS A 18 -0.61 -0.49 -8.66
CA LYS A 18 -0.58 0.93 -9.04
C LYS A 18 -1.72 1.71 -8.38
N LYS A 19 -2.95 1.20 -8.45
CA LYS A 19 -4.12 1.82 -7.79
C LYS A 19 -3.97 1.91 -6.27
N LEU A 20 -3.42 0.89 -5.62
CA LEU A 20 -3.17 0.93 -4.19
C LEU A 20 -2.15 2.02 -3.82
N ILE A 21 -1.07 2.14 -4.58
CA ILE A 21 -0.05 3.17 -4.35
C ILE A 21 -0.63 4.56 -4.56
N GLU A 22 -1.44 4.76 -5.60
CA GLU A 22 -2.15 6.03 -5.84
C GLU A 22 -3.09 6.37 -4.68
N LEU A 23 -3.86 5.40 -4.18
CA LEU A 23 -4.72 5.58 -3.01
C LEU A 23 -3.91 6.00 -1.78
N ILE A 24 -2.84 5.28 -1.44
CA ILE A 24 -1.98 5.60 -0.28
C ILE A 24 -1.42 7.02 -0.40
N ARG A 25 -0.92 7.39 -1.58
CA ARG A 25 -0.36 8.73 -1.84
C ARG A 25 -1.43 9.82 -1.80
N GLY A 26 -2.67 9.51 -2.21
CA GLY A 26 -3.81 10.43 -2.20
C GLY A 26 -4.42 10.65 -0.82
N THR A 27 -4.40 9.65 0.07
CA THR A 27 -4.99 9.75 1.42
C THR A 27 -4.26 10.78 2.29
N GLY A 28 -2.95 10.92 2.14
CA GLY A 28 -2.11 11.87 2.88
C GLY A 28 -1.88 11.50 4.35
N TYR A 29 -2.95 11.23 5.10
CA TYR A 29 -2.91 10.75 6.49
C TYR A 29 -4.17 9.95 6.83
N GLY A 30 -4.02 8.84 7.54
CA GLY A 30 -5.12 7.94 7.91
C GLY A 30 -4.65 6.51 8.06
N GLU A 31 -5.59 5.58 8.30
CA GLU A 31 -5.33 4.15 8.21
C GLU A 31 -5.96 3.58 6.95
N ILE A 32 -5.30 2.59 6.35
CA ILE A 32 -5.83 1.85 5.20
C ILE A 32 -5.73 0.38 5.54
N ARG A 33 -6.85 -0.34 5.40
CA ARG A 33 -6.87 -1.80 5.46
C ARG A 33 -6.78 -2.35 4.05
N VAL A 34 -5.80 -3.21 3.83
CA VAL A 34 -5.62 -3.89 2.55
C VAL A 34 -5.76 -5.38 2.78
N ALA A 35 -6.67 -6.03 2.06
CA ALA A 35 -6.73 -7.48 1.99
C ALA A 35 -5.90 -7.97 0.80
N ILE A 36 -4.97 -8.87 1.06
CA ILE A 36 -4.07 -9.46 0.06
C ILE A 36 -4.44 -10.92 -0.12
N ARG A 37 -4.60 -11.37 -1.36
CA ARG A 37 -4.83 -12.78 -1.71
C ARG A 37 -3.95 -13.18 -2.88
N ASN A 38 -3.26 -14.31 -2.76
CA ASN A 38 -2.32 -14.80 -3.78
C ASN A 38 -1.26 -13.75 -4.18
N GLY A 39 -0.80 -12.94 -3.22
CA GLY A 39 0.16 -11.87 -3.47
C GLY A 39 -0.39 -10.64 -4.20
N GLN A 40 -1.70 -10.55 -4.44
CA GLN A 40 -2.34 -9.38 -5.05
C GLN A 40 -3.28 -8.67 -4.06
N PRO A 41 -3.32 -7.33 -4.07
CA PRO A 41 -4.34 -6.59 -3.32
C PRO A 41 -5.71 -6.87 -3.95
N VAL A 42 -6.64 -7.40 -3.16
CA VAL A 42 -8.00 -7.72 -3.59
C VAL A 42 -9.02 -6.72 -3.09
N LEU A 43 -8.78 -6.10 -1.94
CA LEU A 43 -9.65 -5.08 -1.36
C LEU A 43 -8.80 -4.03 -0.65
N VAL A 44 -9.16 -2.77 -0.85
CA VAL A 44 -8.55 -1.62 -0.18
C VAL A 44 -9.68 -0.84 0.49
N GLU A 45 -9.70 -0.82 1.81
CA GLU A 45 -10.66 -0.08 2.62
C GLU A 45 -9.95 1.09 3.30
N GLU A 46 -10.43 2.31 3.09
CA GLU A 46 -9.95 3.47 3.83
C GLU A 46 -10.56 3.45 5.24
N VAL A 47 -9.72 3.16 6.24
CA VAL A 47 -10.13 3.13 7.64
C VAL A 47 -9.93 4.52 8.19
N LYS A 48 -11.02 5.29 8.15
CA LYS A 48 -11.22 6.65 8.72
C LYS A 48 -10.02 7.23 9.49
N LYS A 49 -9.66 8.47 9.10
CA LYS A 49 -8.81 9.41 9.83
C LYS A 49 -8.96 9.25 11.35
N SER A 50 -8.03 8.53 11.96
CA SER A 50 -7.95 8.42 13.41
C SER A 50 -7.22 9.65 13.91
N PHE A 51 -7.97 10.66 14.35
CA PHE A 51 -7.42 11.78 15.08
C PHE A 51 -7.35 11.39 16.57
N LYS A 52 -6.13 11.30 17.11
CA LYS A 52 -5.95 11.35 18.57
C LYS A 52 -6.15 12.80 19.00
N LEU A 53 -7.09 13.01 19.92
CA LEU A 53 -7.23 14.23 20.71
C LEU A 53 -6.19 14.25 21.83
#